data_AF-A0A7S3CRV4-F1
#
_entry.id   AF-A0A7S3CRV4-F1
#
_cell.length_a   1.000
_cell.length_b   1.000
_cell.length_c   1.000
_cell.angle_alpha   90.00
_cell.angle_beta   90.00
_cell.angle_gamma   90.00
#
_symmetry.space_group_name_H-M   'P 1'
#
loop_
_entity.id
_entity.type
_entity.pdbx_description
1 polymer ?
#
loop_
_entity_poly.entity_id
_entity_poly.type
_entity_poly.pdbx_seq_one_letter_code
_entity_poly.pdbx_strand_id
1 'polypeptide(L)'
;ARKLLLYPWFVIYQKIQDFTSINQSLEVDVWINCLEVNDTEKLGVYAGDSEGSLLKFRAPKEWRKKCEFEFEYKKRAIHNFGLLQILDVKKESCTFTIGYDQMIKGYGAQQDEFFTMANPQKVLYTSICWDEKEKLLYLA
;
A
#
# COMPACT_ATOMS: atom_id res chain seq x y z
N ALA A 1 5.77 -11.04 33.39
CA ALA A 1 4.70 -10.22 32.77
C ALA A 1 5.22 -8.94 32.10
N ARG A 2 6.13 -8.16 32.70
CA ARG A 2 6.58 -6.84 32.17
C ARG A 2 7.53 -6.86 30.94
N LYS A 3 8.07 -8.02 30.56
CA LYS A 3 9.06 -8.15 29.45
C LYS A 3 8.46 -8.35 28.05
N LEU A 4 7.15 -8.64 27.94
CA LEU A 4 6.46 -8.80 26.66
C LEU A 4 5.91 -7.48 26.08
N LEU A 5 6.00 -6.38 26.82
CA LEU A 5 5.41 -5.08 26.48
C LEU A 5 6.45 -4.02 26.07
N LEU A 6 7.74 -4.36 25.98
CA LEU A 6 8.75 -3.33 25.76
C LEU A 6 8.94 -2.96 24.29
N TYR A 7 8.81 -3.85 23.33
CA TYR A 7 8.82 -3.51 21.90
C TYR A 7 8.27 -4.71 21.11
N PRO A 8 7.24 -4.59 20.26
CA PRO A 8 7.10 -5.53 19.17
C PRO A 8 8.14 -5.14 18.12
N TRP A 9 9.39 -5.57 18.32
CA TRP A 9 10.39 -5.52 17.26
C TRP A 9 10.07 -6.66 16.30
N PHE A 10 9.23 -6.36 15.31
CA PHE A 10 9.12 -7.22 14.15
C PHE A 10 10.42 -7.06 13.35
N VAL A 11 11.21 -8.13 13.29
CA VAL A 11 12.31 -8.22 12.33
C VAL A 11 11.68 -8.60 11.01
N ILE A 12 11.54 -7.62 10.10
CA ILE A 12 11.18 -7.89 8.71
C ILE A 12 12.37 -8.62 8.08
N TYR A 13 12.24 -9.92 7.86
CA TYR A 13 13.16 -10.65 6.98
C TYR A 13 12.74 -10.41 5.54
N GLN A 14 13.09 -9.24 5.02
CA GLN A 14 12.97 -8.93 3.59
C GLN A 14 14.11 -9.65 2.88
N LYS A 15 13.81 -10.69 2.09
CA LYS A 15 14.78 -11.21 1.14
C LYS A 15 14.58 -10.46 -0.18
N ILE A 16 15.39 -9.43 -0.38
CA ILE A 16 15.61 -8.83 -1.70
C ILE A 16 16.50 -9.81 -2.47
N GLN A 17 16.02 -10.30 -3.60
CA GLN A 17 16.79 -11.17 -4.48
C GLN A 17 17.27 -10.34 -5.67
N ASP A 18 18.58 -10.14 -5.77
CA ASP A 18 19.25 -9.48 -6.91
C ASP A 18 19.17 -10.36 -8.15
N PHE A 19 18.84 -9.78 -9.31
CA PHE A 19 19.41 -10.21 -10.59
C PHE A 19 19.72 -9.02 -11.50
N THR A 20 20.98 -8.60 -11.45
CA THR A 20 21.79 -7.95 -12.50
C THR A 20 21.18 -6.76 -13.24
N SER A 21 21.53 -5.56 -12.79
CA SER A 21 21.63 -4.37 -13.62
C SER A 21 22.50 -4.62 -14.87
N ILE A 22 22.10 -4.00 -15.99
CA ILE A 22 22.79 -3.94 -17.30
C ILE A 22 22.48 -5.14 -18.22
N ASN A 23 21.26 -5.19 -18.76
CA ASN A 23 21.00 -5.42 -20.18
C ASN A 23 19.51 -5.18 -20.50
N GLN A 24 19.25 -4.42 -21.56
CA GLN A 24 17.92 -4.09 -22.07
C GLN A 24 17.25 -5.33 -22.71
N SER A 25 16.65 -6.20 -21.90
CA SER A 25 15.76 -7.25 -22.40
C SER A 25 14.41 -7.22 -21.70
N LEU A 26 13.38 -7.55 -22.47
CA LEU A 26 11.96 -7.63 -22.12
C LEU A 26 11.71 -8.53 -20.88
N GLU A 27 11.56 -7.92 -19.71
CA GLU A 27 10.80 -8.34 -18.52
C GLU A 27 11.22 -7.37 -17.40
N VAL A 28 10.46 -6.29 -17.21
CA VAL A 28 10.76 -5.33 -16.14
C VAL A 28 10.29 -5.96 -14.84
N ASP A 29 11.23 -6.26 -13.93
CA ASP A 29 10.90 -6.73 -12.58
C ASP A 29 10.02 -5.69 -11.87
N VAL A 30 8.86 -6.15 -11.39
CA VAL A 30 7.89 -5.33 -10.67
C VAL A 30 8.18 -5.44 -9.17
N TRP A 31 8.54 -4.32 -8.56
CA TRP A 31 8.87 -4.26 -7.13
C TRP A 31 7.66 -3.83 -6.32
N ILE A 32 7.50 -4.40 -5.11
CA ILE A 32 6.54 -3.88 -4.14
C ILE A 32 7.21 -2.74 -3.38
N ASN A 33 6.66 -1.54 -3.52
CA ASN A 33 7.17 -0.33 -2.89
C ASN A 33 6.58 -0.08 -1.51
N CYS A 34 5.29 -0.39 -1.32
CA CYS A 34 4.60 -0.14 -0.07
C CYS A 34 3.57 -1.24 0.23
N LEU A 35 3.27 -1.40 1.52
CA LEU A 35 2.31 -2.36 2.05
C LEU A 35 1.41 -1.64 3.06
N GLU A 36 0.14 -2.02 3.08
CA GLU A 36 -0.84 -1.53 4.07
C GLU A 36 -1.70 -2.69 4.55
N VAL A 37 -1.89 -2.80 5.87
CA VAL A 37 -2.64 -3.91 6.48
C VAL A 37 -4.08 -3.52 6.72
N ASN A 38 -5.00 -4.27 6.13
CA ASN A 38 -6.43 -4.20 6.45
C ASN A 38 -6.75 -5.31 7.48
N ASP A 39 -7.17 -4.92 8.68
CA ASP A 39 -7.45 -5.83 9.80
C ASP A 39 -8.89 -5.71 10.34
N THR A 40 -9.79 -5.05 9.61
CA THR A 40 -11.15 -4.75 10.09
C THR A 40 -12.05 -5.98 10.15
N GLU A 41 -12.38 -6.56 8.98
CA GLU A 41 -13.29 -7.70 8.89
C GLU A 41 -12.57 -8.99 8.50
N LYS A 42 -11.75 -8.91 7.45
CA LYS A 42 -10.93 -10.02 6.96
C LYS A 42 -9.52 -9.50 6.81
N LEU A 43 -8.59 -10.11 7.54
CA LEU A 43 -7.18 -9.77 7.45
C LEU A 43 -6.75 -9.83 5.98
N GLY A 44 -6.16 -8.75 5.52
CA GLY A 44 -5.67 -8.61 4.16
C GLY A 44 -4.52 -7.61 4.12
N VAL A 45 -3.82 -7.61 3.00
CA VAL A 45 -2.71 -6.71 2.75
C VAL A 45 -2.93 -6.07 1.39
N TYR A 46 -2.91 -4.74 1.36
CA TYR A 46 -2.74 -4.00 0.14
C TYR A 46 -1.25 -3.85 -0.16
N ALA A 47 -0.87 -3.94 -1.42
CA ALA A 47 0.50 -3.70 -1.86
C ALA A 47 0.52 -2.75 -3.04
N GLY A 48 1.40 -1.76 -2.99
CA GLY A 48 1.63 -0.82 -4.07
C GLY A 48 2.92 -1.17 -4.79
N ASP A 49 2.88 -1.26 -6.11
CA ASP A 49 4.03 -1.69 -6.91
C ASP A 49 4.71 -0.54 -7.68
N SER A 50 5.89 -0.84 -8.25
CA SER A 50 6.72 0.08 -9.01
C SER A 50 6.10 0.54 -10.33
N GLU A 51 5.06 -0.14 -10.81
CA GLU A 51 4.29 0.23 -12.02
C GLU A 51 3.11 1.15 -11.70
N GLY A 52 2.91 1.51 -10.42
CA GLY A 52 1.78 2.33 -10.03
C GLY A 52 0.48 1.54 -9.91
N SER A 53 0.54 0.24 -9.61
CA SER A 53 -0.62 -0.62 -9.41
C SER A 53 -0.92 -0.86 -7.93
N LEU A 54 -2.20 -1.10 -7.64
CA LEU A 54 -2.68 -1.55 -6.33
C LEU A 54 -3.02 -3.04 -6.38
N LEU A 55 -2.39 -3.83 -5.52
CA LEU A 55 -2.66 -5.24 -5.33
C LEU A 55 -3.38 -5.44 -4.00
N LYS A 56 -4.23 -6.48 -3.93
CA LYS A 56 -4.86 -6.92 -2.68
C LYS A 56 -4.62 -8.40 -2.49
N PHE A 57 -4.23 -8.74 -1.28
CA PHE A 57 -4.05 -10.10 -0.79
C PHE A 57 -4.98 -10.32 0.40
N ARG A 58 -5.58 -11.51 0.48
CA ARG A 58 -6.48 -11.89 1.57
C ARG A 58 -5.91 -13.03 2.39
N ALA A 59 -6.17 -13.02 3.68
CA ALA A 59 -5.87 -14.15 4.54
C ALA A 59 -6.98 -15.22 4.42
N PRO A 60 -6.68 -16.45 3.94
CA PRO A 60 -7.65 -17.56 3.97
C PRO A 60 -7.96 -17.97 5.42
N LYS A 61 -9.05 -18.73 5.64
CA LYS A 61 -9.48 -19.13 7.00
C LYS A 61 -8.38 -19.79 7.84
N GLU A 62 -7.49 -20.55 7.20
CA GLU A 62 -6.41 -21.29 7.86
C GLU A 62 -5.04 -20.59 7.79
N TRP A 63 -4.99 -19.28 7.50
CA TRP A 63 -3.74 -18.54 7.28
C TRP A 63 -2.75 -18.67 8.44
N ARG A 64 -3.21 -18.83 9.69
CA ARG A 64 -2.32 -19.00 10.86
C ARG A 64 -1.55 -20.32 10.87
N LYS A 65 -1.98 -21.34 10.11
CA LYS A 65 -1.31 -22.64 10.04
C LYS A 65 -0.09 -22.61 9.11
N LYS A 66 -0.19 -21.85 8.01
CA LYS A 66 0.84 -21.79 6.96
C LYS A 66 1.51 -20.43 6.81
N CYS A 67 0.93 -19.39 7.42
CA CYS A 67 1.31 -17.98 7.23
C CYS A 67 1.28 -17.53 5.76
N GLU A 68 0.30 -18.03 5.00
CA GLU A 68 0.14 -17.75 3.57
C GLU A 68 -1.07 -16.83 3.33
N PHE A 69 -0.90 -15.86 2.42
CA PHE A 69 -1.96 -14.99 1.93
C PHE A 69 -2.24 -15.34 0.46
N GLU A 70 -3.50 -15.24 0.07
CA GLU A 70 -3.94 -15.48 -1.31
C GLU A 70 -4.03 -14.15 -2.06
N PHE A 71 -3.56 -14.12 -3.30
CA PHE A 71 -3.79 -13.01 -4.21
C PHE A 71 -5.28 -12.88 -4.52
N GLU A 72 -5.84 -11.67 -4.37
CA GLU A 72 -7.25 -11.37 -4.64
C GLU A 72 -7.40 -10.65 -5.98
N TYR A 73 -6.72 -9.51 -6.17
CA TYR A 73 -6.72 -8.77 -7.44
C TYR A 73 -5.52 -7.83 -7.59
N LYS A 74 -5.29 -7.35 -8.83
CA LYS A 74 -4.38 -6.24 -9.17
C LYS A 74 -5.14 -5.20 -10.01
N LYS A 75 -5.26 -3.97 -9.51
CA LYS A 75 -5.75 -2.81 -10.25
C LYS A 75 -4.54 -2.08 -10.84
N ARG A 76 -4.36 -2.22 -12.15
CA ARG A 76 -3.15 -1.77 -12.86
C ARG A 76 -3.18 -0.26 -13.11
N ALA A 77 -1.99 0.34 -13.12
CA ALA A 77 -1.75 1.72 -13.56
C ALA A 77 -2.73 2.73 -12.92
N ILE A 78 -2.95 2.60 -11.61
CA ILE A 78 -3.73 3.61 -10.88
C ILE A 78 -2.93 4.90 -10.71
N HIS A 79 -1.60 4.81 -10.68
CA HIS A 79 -0.67 5.92 -10.80
C HIS A 79 0.19 5.72 -12.05
N ASN A 80 0.68 6.82 -12.63
CA ASN A 80 1.57 6.78 -13.80
C ASN A 80 2.98 6.27 -13.45
N PHE A 81 3.37 6.40 -12.19
CA PHE A 81 4.63 5.93 -11.62
C PHE A 81 4.33 5.08 -10.37
N GLY A 82 5.36 4.45 -9.82
CA GLY A 82 5.23 3.57 -8.66
C GLY A 82 4.40 4.16 -7.51
N LEU A 83 3.65 3.30 -6.82
CA LEU A 83 2.96 3.71 -5.59
C LEU A 83 3.99 4.01 -4.51
N LEU A 84 3.75 5.07 -3.76
CA LEU A 84 4.58 5.51 -2.66
C LEU A 84 3.99 5.09 -1.32
N GLN A 85 2.68 5.30 -1.14
CA GLN A 85 1.97 4.89 0.06
C GLN A 85 0.52 4.54 -0.25
N ILE A 86 -0.01 3.57 0.51
CA ILE A 86 -1.42 3.23 0.62
C ILE A 86 -1.84 3.53 2.06
N LEU A 87 -3.00 4.15 2.23
CA LEU A 87 -3.56 4.50 3.52
C LEU A 87 -4.99 3.97 3.58
N ASP A 88 -5.25 2.99 4.46
CA ASP A 88 -6.57 2.40 4.63
C ASP A 88 -7.33 3.08 5.78
N VAL A 89 -8.35 3.89 5.43
CA VAL A 89 -9.18 4.63 6.39
C VAL A 89 -10.37 3.78 6.77
N LYS A 90 -10.12 2.86 7.69
CA LYS A 90 -11.02 1.77 8.12
C LYS A 90 -12.43 2.24 8.48
N LYS A 91 -12.57 3.34 9.22
CA LYS A 91 -13.89 3.84 9.67
C LYS A 91 -14.72 4.41 8.54
N GLU A 92 -14.07 5.04 7.57
CA GLU A 92 -14.73 5.66 6.42
C GLU A 92 -14.88 4.67 5.24
N SER A 93 -14.37 3.43 5.41
CA SER A 93 -14.39 2.39 4.38
C SER A 93 -13.81 2.88 3.04
N CYS A 94 -12.73 3.67 3.11
CA CYS A 94 -12.06 4.20 1.94
C CYS A 94 -10.55 4.04 2.04
N THR A 95 -9.90 4.01 0.88
CA THR A 95 -8.46 3.88 0.76
C THR A 95 -7.92 5.06 -0.02
N PHE A 96 -6.86 5.68 0.49
CA PHE A 96 -6.12 6.71 -0.24
C PHE A 96 -4.78 6.16 -0.71
N THR A 97 -4.32 6.62 -1.86
CA THR A 97 -3.02 6.29 -2.41
C THR A 97 -2.31 7.55 -2.86
N ILE A 98 -0.99 7.55 -2.74
CA ILE A 98 -0.11 8.54 -3.36
C ILE A 98 0.94 7.81 -4.18
N GLY A 99 1.20 8.30 -5.39
CA GLY A 99 2.23 7.78 -6.28
C GLY A 99 3.39 8.75 -6.44
N TYR A 100 4.49 8.27 -7.04
CA TYR A 100 5.59 9.15 -7.47
C TYR A 100 5.18 10.14 -8.56
N ASP A 101 4.01 9.95 -9.18
CA ASP A 101 3.37 10.92 -10.09
C ASP A 101 2.78 12.13 -9.38
N GLN A 102 2.91 12.18 -8.04
CA GLN A 102 2.42 13.27 -7.19
C GLN A 102 0.90 13.47 -7.31
N MET A 103 0.19 12.41 -7.71
CA MET A 103 -1.26 12.35 -7.62
C MET A 103 -1.65 11.66 -6.31
N ILE A 104 -2.68 12.19 -5.67
CA ILE A 104 -3.38 11.55 -4.57
C ILE A 104 -4.71 11.05 -5.11
N LYS A 105 -5.05 9.79 -4.84
CA LYS A 105 -6.29 9.17 -5.28
C LYS A 105 -7.02 8.54 -4.10
N GLY A 106 -8.35 8.59 -4.14
CA GLY A 106 -9.23 8.00 -3.14
C GLY A 106 -10.19 7.00 -3.76
N TYR A 107 -10.31 5.84 -3.11
CA TYR A 107 -11.12 4.71 -3.55
C TYR A 107 -12.14 4.33 -2.48
N GLY A 108 -13.39 4.12 -2.88
CA GLY A 108 -14.46 3.68 -1.99
C GLY A 108 -14.34 2.19 -1.65
N ALA A 109 -15.29 1.69 -0.86
CA ALA A 109 -15.36 0.28 -0.48
C ALA A 109 -15.43 -0.67 -1.69
N GLN A 110 -16.05 -0.22 -2.80
CA GLN A 110 -16.16 -0.98 -4.06
C GLN A 110 -14.97 -0.75 -5.00
N GLN A 111 -13.91 -0.08 -4.53
CA GLN A 111 -12.70 0.25 -5.30
C GLN A 111 -12.96 1.19 -6.50
N ASP A 112 -14.08 1.90 -6.48
CA ASP A 112 -14.41 3.01 -7.36
C ASP A 112 -13.62 4.25 -6.95
N GLU A 113 -13.03 4.94 -7.93
CA GLU A 113 -12.32 6.19 -7.69
C GLU A 113 -13.34 7.30 -7.43
N PHE A 114 -13.29 7.93 -6.25
CA PHE A 114 -14.16 9.06 -5.91
C PHE A 114 -13.41 10.38 -5.73
N PHE A 115 -12.08 10.31 -5.64
CA PHE A 115 -11.23 11.47 -5.37
C PHE A 115 -9.92 11.35 -6.16
N THR A 116 -9.51 12.45 -6.79
CA THR A 116 -8.20 12.60 -7.42
C THR A 116 -7.74 14.04 -7.27
N MET A 117 -6.52 14.23 -6.80
CA MET A 117 -5.90 15.55 -6.64
C MET A 117 -4.43 15.49 -7.02
N ALA A 118 -4.00 16.38 -7.91
CA ALA A 118 -2.59 16.62 -8.15
C ALA A 118 -2.00 17.42 -7.00
N ASN A 119 -0.76 17.12 -6.60
CA ASN A 119 -0.03 17.93 -5.65
C ASN A 119 0.05 19.39 -6.17
N PRO A 120 -0.59 20.36 -5.50
CA PRO A 120 -0.60 21.74 -5.96
C PRO A 120 0.70 22.48 -5.64
N GLN A 121 1.58 21.88 -4.82
CA GLN A 121 2.81 22.49 -4.36
C GLN A 121 4.00 22.07 -5.24
N LYS A 122 5.04 22.90 -5.23
CA LYS A 122 6.31 22.61 -5.94
C LYS A 122 7.25 21.67 -5.17
N VAL A 123 6.78 21.11 -4.06
CA VAL A 123 7.55 20.20 -3.20
C VAL A 123 6.97 18.80 -3.32
N LEU A 124 7.82 17.78 -3.24
CA LEU A 124 7.37 16.39 -3.30
C LEU A 124 6.74 16.00 -1.97
N TYR A 125 5.51 15.50 -2.02
CA TYR A 125 4.92 14.80 -0.89
C TYR A 125 5.44 13.36 -0.87
N THR A 126 5.79 12.92 0.32
CA THR A 126 6.36 11.60 0.60
C THR A 126 5.40 10.69 1.35
N SER A 127 4.35 11.27 1.92
CA SER A 127 3.38 10.55 2.73
C SER A 127 2.02 11.26 2.79
N ILE A 128 1.01 10.49 3.16
CA ILE A 128 -0.34 10.91 3.46
C ILE A 128 -0.77 10.35 4.83
N CYS A 129 -1.59 11.10 5.55
CA CYS A 129 -2.07 10.74 6.87
C CYS A 129 -3.52 11.18 7.06
N TRP A 130 -4.34 10.35 7.71
CA TRP A 130 -5.72 10.66 8.00
C TRP A 130 -5.87 11.08 9.47
N ASP A 131 -6.46 12.25 9.70
CA ASP A 131 -6.88 12.67 11.03
C ASP A 131 -8.33 12.26 11.29
N GLU A 132 -8.50 11.30 12.19
CA GLU A 132 -9.81 10.80 12.61
C GLU A 132 -10.69 11.82 13.34
N LYS A 133 -10.10 12.84 13.96
CA LYS A 133 -10.84 13.84 14.73
C LYS A 133 -11.41 14.91 13.82
N GLU A 134 -10.59 15.46 12.94
CA GLU A 134 -10.98 16.54 12.03
C GLU A 134 -11.53 16.04 10.70
N LYS A 135 -11.39 14.74 10.42
CA LYS A 135 -11.76 14.11 9.14
C LYS A 135 -11.06 14.77 7.95
N LEU A 136 -9.76 15.02 8.15
CA LEU A 136 -8.89 15.67 7.17
C LEU A 136 -7.79 14.71 6.72
N LEU A 137 -7.49 14.76 5.41
CA LEU A 137 -6.33 14.10 4.82
C LEU A 137 -5.16 15.09 4.77
N TYR A 138 -4.11 14.80 5.52
CA TYR A 138 -2.86 15.54 5.53
C TYR A 138 -1.86 14.96 4.53
N LEU A 139 -1.07 15.84 3.92
CA LEU A 139 -0.03 15.51 2.93
C LEU A 139 1.30 16.05 3.44
N ALA A 140 2.35 15.25 3.42
CA ALA A 140 3.69 15.61 3.90
C ALA A 140 4.79 15.10 2.98
#